data_AF-A0A317T2S5-F1
#
_entry.id   AF-A0A317T2S5-F1
#
_cell.length_a   1.000
_cell.length_b   1.000
_cell.length_c   1.000
_cell.angle_alpha   90.00
_cell.angle_beta   90.00
_cell.angle_gamma   90.00
#
_symmetry.space_group_name_H-M   'P 1'
#
loop_
_entity.id
_entity.type
_entity.pdbx_description
1 polymer ?
#
loop_
_entity_poly.entity_id
_entity_poly.type
_entity_poly.pdbx_seq_one_letter_code
_entity_poly.pdbx_strand_id
1 'polypeptide(L)'
;MSGNPSPSPPASPEIDDTQTVIGIAFGNTTGSIAYTTPDSKPEIIANEEGDRQIPEVLSWAKLHLVRNAKTTVAYFWDFLGKKYSEINPTNSHNAAHPMDTDGVLSFNLQQADDETVTSAVITVPADFLDTTKEALVATAKASKLEVLYIIHKLTPEEQGVDKNILVADPGGTRCDAAIVLSRGRMYTILVMAHNYGLGRLKLDEVLVDHFSQEFIKKHKVDPGNERSLAKLRLGAEGAMRTLSLGPSATISIESLPDRYDFHFTVNRLRYELSARKVFDQIVSLVENVVKKAELDLLDIGEAGPPTTLKIASCIAALSPDLVPVNAPAKLTTALTIQASLIDEFDKQGNEQSTHVAVCLAPRLSHPIGVIIGEDNSFQTILEAQSTAPTRRIARSDVLSDGDVIVRIYEDIREIVVEKVERQVSGENREDDGGEADGDDEVEEAEASNPVLNVHKVTPEAATKGITKSGKVEVTIDIG
;
A
#
# COMPACT_ATOMS: atom_id res chain seq x y z
N MET A 1 29.44 53.93 -27.75
CA MET A 1 29.97 52.59 -27.39
C MET A 1 28.76 51.70 -27.21
N SER A 2 28.65 50.69 -28.06
CA SER A 2 27.51 49.77 -28.18
C SER A 2 27.35 48.93 -26.90
N GLY A 3 26.18 49.02 -26.27
CA GLY A 3 25.79 48.07 -25.23
C GLY A 3 25.48 46.72 -25.86
N ASN A 4 26.10 45.66 -25.36
CA ASN A 4 25.74 44.30 -25.71
C ASN A 4 24.30 44.03 -25.23
N PRO A 5 23.44 43.40 -26.06
CA PRO A 5 22.12 42.98 -25.62
C PRO A 5 22.27 41.83 -24.60
N SER A 6 21.41 41.86 -23.58
CA SER A 6 21.24 40.77 -22.61
C SER A 6 20.92 39.45 -23.34
N PRO A 7 21.45 38.30 -22.90
CA PRO A 7 21.09 37.02 -23.49
C PRO A 7 19.58 36.79 -23.29
N SER A 8 18.92 36.39 -24.38
CA SER A 8 17.53 35.93 -24.36
C SER A 8 17.39 34.80 -23.34
N PRO A 9 16.24 34.68 -22.64
CA PRO A 9 15.96 33.47 -21.88
C PRO A 9 16.05 32.25 -22.82
N PRO A 10 16.56 31.09 -22.34
CA PRO A 10 16.58 29.88 -23.15
C PRO A 10 15.16 29.60 -23.65
N ALA A 11 15.06 29.21 -24.92
CA ALA A 11 13.79 28.78 -25.49
C ALA A 11 13.20 27.69 -24.60
N SER A 12 11.91 27.80 -24.27
CA SER A 12 11.17 26.72 -23.64
C SER A 12 11.40 25.43 -24.45
N PRO A 13 11.64 24.28 -23.80
CA PRO A 13 11.82 23.03 -24.53
C PRO A 13 10.62 22.81 -25.47
N GLU A 14 10.91 22.49 -26.73
CA GLU A 14 9.87 22.04 -27.67
C GLU A 14 9.30 20.74 -27.11
N ILE A 15 8.03 20.79 -26.68
CA ILE A 15 7.30 19.61 -26.23
C ILE A 15 7.02 18.77 -27.48
N ASP A 16 7.56 17.55 -27.52
CA ASP A 16 7.31 16.59 -28.59
C ASP A 16 5.86 16.08 -28.46
N ASP A 17 4.98 16.59 -29.32
CA ASP A 17 3.53 16.31 -29.37
C ASP A 17 3.20 14.82 -29.70
N THR A 18 4.21 13.92 -29.72
CA THR A 18 4.07 12.51 -30.08
C THR A 18 4.35 11.53 -28.94
N GLN A 19 4.81 11.99 -27.78
CA GLN A 19 5.10 11.10 -26.65
C GLN A 19 3.83 10.81 -25.84
N THR A 20 3.38 9.55 -25.87
CA THR A 20 2.28 9.10 -25.00
C THR A 20 2.86 8.35 -23.81
N VAL A 21 2.77 8.96 -22.63
CA VAL A 21 3.24 8.34 -21.38
C VAL A 21 2.08 7.68 -20.64
N ILE A 22 2.29 6.42 -20.25
CA ILE A 22 1.33 5.66 -19.45
C ILE A 22 1.93 5.24 -18.11
N GLY A 23 1.07 5.07 -17.11
CA GLY A 23 1.39 4.41 -15.85
C GLY A 23 1.10 2.91 -15.95
N ILE A 24 2.08 2.07 -15.65
CA ILE A 24 1.91 0.61 -15.64
C ILE A 24 2.19 0.08 -14.23
N ALA A 25 1.16 -0.52 -13.63
CA ALA A 25 1.31 -1.27 -12.40
C ALA A 25 1.49 -2.76 -12.74
N PHE A 26 2.66 -3.31 -12.40
CA PHE A 26 2.94 -4.75 -12.51
C PHE A 26 2.92 -5.43 -11.13
N GLY A 27 2.43 -6.65 -11.08
CA GLY A 27 2.58 -7.57 -9.95
C GLY A 27 2.09 -8.99 -10.29
N ASN A 28 2.76 -10.00 -9.76
CA ASN A 28 2.70 -11.44 -10.11
C ASN A 28 1.34 -12.07 -10.52
N THR A 29 0.20 -11.50 -10.13
CA THR A 29 -1.13 -12.03 -10.43
C THR A 29 -1.93 -11.18 -11.38
N THR A 30 -1.76 -9.86 -11.33
CA THR A 30 -2.58 -8.88 -12.04
C THR A 30 -1.79 -7.58 -12.20
N GLY A 31 -1.83 -7.02 -13.39
CA GLY A 31 -1.35 -5.69 -13.70
C GLY A 31 -2.50 -4.75 -14.09
N SER A 32 -2.19 -3.48 -14.29
CA SER A 32 -3.13 -2.49 -14.80
C SER A 32 -2.39 -1.36 -15.50
N ILE A 33 -3.05 -0.72 -16.46
CA ILE A 33 -2.51 0.38 -17.24
C ILE A 33 -3.43 1.59 -17.07
N ALA A 34 -2.87 2.78 -16.90
CA ALA A 34 -3.62 4.02 -16.84
C ALA A 34 -2.90 5.15 -17.57
N TYR A 35 -3.67 6.15 -18.02
CA TYR A 35 -3.18 7.29 -18.77
C TYR A 35 -3.88 8.57 -18.29
N THR A 36 -3.25 9.72 -18.54
CA THR A 36 -3.82 11.02 -18.20
C THR A 36 -4.64 11.51 -19.38
N THR A 37 -5.92 11.80 -19.13
CA THR A 37 -6.80 12.45 -20.12
C THR A 37 -6.37 13.91 -20.36
N PRO A 38 -6.79 14.54 -21.47
CA PRO A 38 -6.50 15.96 -21.74
C PRO A 38 -6.97 16.92 -20.63
N ASP A 39 -7.95 16.52 -19.83
CA ASP A 39 -8.45 17.28 -18.66
C ASP A 39 -7.61 17.06 -17.38
N SER A 40 -6.39 16.53 -17.52
CA SER A 40 -5.47 16.17 -16.43
C SER A 40 -6.06 15.17 -15.41
N LYS A 41 -7.00 14.33 -15.85
CA LYS A 41 -7.59 13.28 -15.00
C LYS A 41 -7.00 11.90 -15.33
N PRO A 42 -6.57 11.14 -14.32
CA PRO A 42 -6.08 9.77 -14.51
C PRO A 42 -7.25 8.81 -14.80
N GLU A 43 -7.09 7.98 -15.83
CA GLU A 43 -8.06 6.94 -16.21
C GLU A 43 -7.39 5.58 -16.42
N ILE A 44 -8.01 4.53 -15.88
CA ILE A 44 -7.54 3.14 -16.05
C ILE A 44 -8.11 2.56 -17.34
N ILE A 45 -7.22 2.01 -18.17
CA ILE A 45 -7.53 1.37 -19.44
C ILE A 45 -8.10 -0.03 -19.17
N ALA A 46 -9.20 -0.36 -19.87
CA ALA A 46 -9.73 -1.71 -19.91
C ALA A 46 -9.14 -2.46 -21.12
N ASN A 47 -8.82 -3.74 -20.96
CA ASN A 47 -8.42 -4.59 -22.09
C ASN A 47 -9.61 -4.93 -23.01
N GLU A 48 -9.38 -5.72 -24.05
CA GLU A 48 -10.41 -6.19 -24.99
C GLU A 48 -11.56 -6.96 -24.32
N GLU A 49 -11.32 -7.56 -23.16
CA GLU A 49 -12.31 -8.29 -22.36
C GLU A 49 -13.09 -7.36 -21.41
N GLY A 50 -12.77 -6.06 -21.38
CA GLY A 50 -13.35 -5.06 -20.48
C GLY A 50 -12.74 -5.06 -19.07
N ASP A 51 -11.68 -5.84 -18.85
CA ASP A 51 -10.99 -5.96 -17.56
C ASP A 51 -9.99 -4.83 -17.35
N ARG A 52 -10.07 -4.19 -16.18
CA ARG A 52 -9.13 -3.16 -15.72
C ARG A 52 -8.02 -3.70 -14.80
N GLN A 53 -8.17 -4.94 -14.34
CA GLN A 53 -7.13 -5.72 -13.65
C GLN A 53 -6.78 -6.89 -14.55
N ILE A 54 -5.72 -6.72 -15.33
CA ILE A 54 -5.33 -7.66 -16.38
C ILE A 54 -4.51 -8.76 -15.73
N PRO A 55 -4.90 -10.05 -15.83
CA PRO A 55 -4.11 -11.14 -15.29
C PRO A 55 -2.68 -11.14 -15.87
N GLU A 56 -1.67 -11.26 -15.01
CA GLU A 56 -0.27 -11.40 -15.46
C GLU A 56 0.05 -12.84 -15.83
N VAL A 57 -0.63 -13.28 -16.89
CA VAL A 57 -0.52 -14.62 -17.46
C VAL A 57 -0.23 -14.45 -18.94
N LEU A 58 0.95 -14.92 -19.36
CA LEU A 58 1.33 -14.98 -20.77
C LEU A 58 0.72 -16.25 -21.39
N SER A 59 -0.51 -16.06 -21.88
CA SER A 59 -1.31 -16.96 -22.70
C SER A 59 -2.50 -16.16 -23.26
N TRP A 60 -3.08 -16.59 -24.37
CA TRP A 60 -4.26 -15.95 -24.99
C TRP A 60 -5.46 -15.78 -24.03
N ALA A 61 -5.51 -16.49 -22.89
CA ALA A 61 -6.50 -16.27 -21.81
C ALA A 61 -6.08 -16.95 -20.49
N LYS A 62 -6.45 -16.38 -19.33
CA LYS A 62 -6.24 -17.01 -17.99
C LYS A 62 -6.92 -18.38 -17.86
N LEU A 63 -8.03 -18.59 -18.57
CA LEU A 63 -8.77 -19.86 -18.61
C LEU A 63 -7.92 -21.02 -19.16
N HIS A 64 -6.86 -20.73 -19.92
CA HIS A 64 -5.93 -21.73 -20.44
C HIS A 64 -5.08 -22.40 -19.35
N LEU A 65 -5.01 -21.87 -18.12
CA LEU A 65 -4.43 -22.58 -16.99
C LEU A 65 -5.10 -23.96 -16.76
N VAL A 66 -6.37 -24.14 -17.13
CA VAL A 66 -7.08 -25.43 -17.00
C VAL A 66 -6.82 -26.38 -18.17
N ARG A 67 -6.60 -25.85 -19.38
CA ARG A 67 -6.51 -26.66 -20.62
C ARG A 67 -5.08 -26.87 -21.10
N ASN A 68 -4.21 -25.88 -20.88
CA ASN A 68 -2.86 -25.76 -21.43
C ASN A 68 -1.87 -25.27 -20.35
N ALA A 69 -1.93 -25.81 -19.12
CA ALA A 69 -1.08 -25.42 -18.00
C ALA A 69 0.42 -25.38 -18.38
N LYS A 70 0.91 -26.40 -19.09
CA LYS A 70 2.32 -26.57 -19.48
C LYS A 70 2.85 -25.50 -20.44
N THR A 71 1.98 -24.76 -21.14
CA THR A 71 2.36 -23.71 -22.10
C THR A 71 1.81 -22.34 -21.71
N THR A 72 1.34 -22.18 -20.46
CA THR A 72 0.78 -20.93 -19.94
C THR A 72 1.73 -20.38 -18.89
N VAL A 73 2.40 -19.26 -19.13
CA VAL A 73 3.38 -18.69 -18.18
C VAL A 73 2.66 -17.75 -17.21
N ALA A 74 2.88 -17.90 -15.91
CA ALA A 74 2.29 -17.04 -14.86
C ALA A 74 3.24 -16.91 -13.66
N TYR A 75 3.04 -15.87 -12.83
CA TYR A 75 3.80 -15.62 -11.60
C TYR A 75 5.31 -15.46 -11.82
N PHE A 76 5.70 -14.85 -12.95
CA PHE A 76 7.10 -14.75 -13.38
C PHE A 76 7.80 -13.45 -12.96
N TRP A 77 7.04 -12.46 -12.44
CA TRP A 77 7.58 -11.14 -12.11
C TRP A 77 8.69 -11.21 -11.05
N ASP A 78 8.51 -12.05 -10.02
CA ASP A 78 9.52 -12.27 -8.97
C ASP A 78 10.78 -13.00 -9.44
N PHE A 79 10.80 -13.52 -10.68
CA PHE A 79 11.97 -14.24 -11.24
C PHE A 79 12.93 -13.30 -11.96
N LEU A 80 12.50 -12.07 -12.26
CA LEU A 80 13.28 -11.11 -13.02
C LEU A 80 14.62 -10.82 -12.33
N GLY A 81 15.72 -10.89 -13.10
CA GLY A 81 17.07 -10.62 -12.62
C GLY A 81 17.65 -11.66 -11.65
N LYS A 82 16.93 -12.75 -11.34
CA LYS A 82 17.43 -13.83 -10.47
C LYS A 82 18.10 -14.94 -11.28
N LYS A 83 19.06 -15.61 -10.66
CA LYS A 83 19.62 -16.87 -11.20
C LYS A 83 18.60 -17.99 -11.08
N TYR A 84 18.66 -18.97 -11.98
CA TYR A 84 17.76 -20.13 -11.94
C TYR A 84 17.74 -20.84 -10.57
N SER A 85 18.91 -20.94 -9.91
CA SER A 85 19.05 -21.54 -8.58
C SER A 85 18.33 -20.80 -7.44
N GLU A 86 17.95 -19.54 -7.64
CA GLU A 86 17.31 -18.67 -6.65
C GLU A 86 15.78 -18.57 -6.86
N ILE A 87 15.26 -19.24 -7.90
CA ILE A 87 13.86 -19.19 -8.26
C ILE A 87 13.04 -20.10 -7.33
N ASN A 88 11.94 -19.58 -6.80
CA ASN A 88 10.92 -20.36 -6.11
C ASN A 88 9.74 -20.63 -7.06
N PRO A 89 9.63 -21.82 -7.67
CA PRO A 89 8.59 -22.14 -8.65
C PRO A 89 7.26 -22.58 -8.01
N THR A 90 7.10 -22.49 -6.69
CA THR A 90 5.93 -23.01 -5.96
C THR A 90 4.60 -22.51 -6.56
N ASN A 91 4.54 -21.23 -6.95
CA ASN A 91 3.32 -20.66 -7.53
C ASN A 91 3.10 -21.06 -9.00
N SER A 92 4.15 -21.51 -9.70
CA SER A 92 4.10 -21.91 -11.11
C SER A 92 3.75 -23.40 -11.31
N HIS A 93 3.43 -24.16 -10.25
CA HIS A 93 3.12 -25.60 -10.35
C HIS A 93 1.95 -25.97 -11.28
N ASN A 94 1.11 -25.01 -11.66
CA ASN A 94 -0.01 -25.20 -12.61
C ASN A 94 0.12 -24.26 -13.82
N ALA A 95 1.34 -23.84 -14.10
CA ALA A 95 1.75 -22.99 -15.21
C ALA A 95 3.00 -23.59 -15.86
N ALA A 96 3.49 -23.00 -16.94
CA ALA A 96 4.75 -23.37 -17.57
C ALA A 96 5.89 -23.13 -16.58
N HIS A 97 6.64 -24.18 -16.29
CA HIS A 97 7.79 -24.08 -15.39
C HIS A 97 8.93 -23.30 -16.04
N PRO A 98 9.64 -22.46 -15.27
CA PRO A 98 10.85 -21.79 -15.75
C PRO A 98 11.90 -22.81 -16.20
N MET A 99 12.55 -22.56 -17.35
CA MET A 99 13.60 -23.41 -17.90
C MET A 99 14.95 -22.71 -17.85
N ASP A 100 16.01 -23.47 -17.56
CA ASP A 100 17.40 -23.03 -17.71
C ASP A 100 17.86 -23.35 -19.14
N THR A 101 18.18 -22.32 -19.92
CA THR A 101 18.79 -22.45 -21.25
C THR A 101 20.12 -21.72 -21.22
N ASP A 102 21.22 -22.47 -21.11
CA ASP A 102 22.60 -21.95 -21.06
C ASP A 102 22.85 -20.91 -19.95
N GLY A 103 22.23 -21.07 -18.78
CA GLY A 103 22.36 -20.17 -17.64
C GLY A 103 21.37 -19.00 -17.66
N VAL A 104 20.46 -18.95 -18.64
CA VAL A 104 19.45 -17.92 -18.81
C VAL A 104 18.05 -18.49 -18.58
N LEU A 105 17.32 -17.86 -17.66
CA LEU A 105 15.91 -18.13 -17.42
C LEU A 105 15.08 -17.84 -18.69
N SER A 106 14.44 -18.86 -19.25
CA SER A 106 13.72 -18.75 -20.52
C SER A 106 12.30 -19.36 -20.48
N PHE A 107 11.41 -18.81 -21.31
CA PHE A 107 10.06 -19.32 -21.61
C PHE A 107 9.82 -19.31 -23.13
N ASN A 108 9.11 -20.30 -23.68
CA ASN A 108 8.77 -20.35 -25.12
C ASN A 108 7.42 -19.67 -25.39
N LEU A 109 7.37 -18.62 -26.23
CA LEU A 109 6.16 -17.82 -26.50
C LEU A 109 6.01 -17.41 -27.98
N GLN A 110 4.77 -17.12 -28.40
CA GLN A 110 4.41 -16.49 -29.69
C GLN A 110 3.82 -15.09 -29.43
N GLN A 111 4.27 -14.10 -30.19
CA GLN A 111 3.91 -12.68 -30.05
C GLN A 111 2.58 -12.36 -30.76
N ALA A 112 1.80 -11.44 -30.17
CA ALA A 112 0.69 -10.74 -30.82
C ALA A 112 1.09 -9.29 -31.10
N ASP A 113 0.70 -8.77 -32.26
CA ASP A 113 0.91 -7.37 -32.66
C ASP A 113 -0.28 -6.52 -32.18
N ASP A 114 -0.03 -5.35 -31.58
CA ASP A 114 -0.82 -4.12 -31.79
C ASP A 114 -0.23 -2.90 -31.01
N GLU A 115 -0.54 -1.71 -31.55
CA GLU A 115 -0.25 -0.30 -31.19
C GLU A 115 1.05 0.08 -30.45
N THR A 116 1.72 1.14 -30.95
CA THR A 116 3.01 1.64 -30.42
C THR A 116 2.82 2.60 -29.25
N VAL A 117 2.95 2.09 -28.02
CA VAL A 117 3.27 2.91 -26.84
C VAL A 117 4.77 3.13 -26.79
N THR A 118 5.21 4.38 -26.64
CA THR A 118 6.64 4.75 -26.70
C THR A 118 7.29 4.80 -25.33
N SER A 119 6.55 5.14 -24.26
CA SER A 119 7.11 5.39 -22.93
C SER A 119 6.17 5.01 -21.77
N ALA A 120 6.73 4.61 -20.63
CA ALA A 120 5.98 4.28 -19.43
C ALA A 120 6.72 4.61 -18.12
N VAL A 121 5.93 4.88 -17.08
CA VAL A 121 6.35 4.82 -15.68
C VAL A 121 5.88 3.49 -15.09
N ILE A 122 6.80 2.75 -14.45
CA ILE A 122 6.55 1.37 -14.02
C ILE A 122 6.65 1.25 -12.49
N THR A 123 5.73 0.52 -11.85
CA THR A 123 5.92 0.12 -10.44
C THR A 123 6.79 -1.10 -10.28
N VAL A 124 7.60 -1.12 -9.23
CA VAL A 124 8.28 -2.32 -8.75
C VAL A 124 8.04 -2.55 -7.26
N PRO A 125 8.11 -3.81 -6.78
CA PRO A 125 8.21 -4.10 -5.35
C PRO A 125 9.36 -3.30 -4.72
N ALA A 126 9.17 -2.88 -3.48
CA ALA A 126 10.14 -2.01 -2.81
C ALA A 126 11.48 -2.72 -2.47
N ASP A 127 11.52 -4.05 -2.50
CA ASP A 127 12.71 -4.87 -2.32
C ASP A 127 13.41 -5.24 -3.64
N PHE A 128 13.00 -4.69 -4.78
CA PHE A 128 13.72 -4.90 -6.03
C PHE A 128 15.12 -4.27 -5.96
N LEU A 129 16.13 -5.12 -6.14
CA LEU A 129 17.52 -4.72 -6.25
C LEU A 129 17.73 -3.92 -7.53
N ASP A 130 18.77 -3.08 -7.54
CA ASP A 130 19.10 -2.27 -8.72
C ASP A 130 19.42 -3.14 -9.94
N THR A 131 20.03 -4.31 -9.74
CA THR A 131 20.24 -5.32 -10.79
C THR A 131 18.93 -5.81 -11.40
N THR A 132 17.87 -5.96 -10.60
CA THR A 132 16.54 -6.36 -11.09
C THR A 132 15.87 -5.21 -11.84
N LYS A 133 16.03 -3.98 -11.38
CA LYS A 133 15.53 -2.78 -12.08
C LYS A 133 16.24 -2.60 -13.43
N GLU A 134 17.55 -2.79 -13.49
CA GLU A 134 18.32 -2.77 -14.74
C GLU A 134 17.84 -3.84 -15.73
N ALA A 135 17.59 -5.07 -15.24
CA ALA A 135 17.02 -6.14 -16.06
C ALA A 135 15.62 -5.80 -16.59
N LEU A 136 14.79 -5.13 -15.78
CA LEU A 136 13.48 -4.63 -16.18
C LEU A 136 13.60 -3.59 -17.30
N VAL A 137 14.44 -2.58 -17.13
CA VAL A 137 14.68 -1.52 -18.14
C VAL A 137 15.22 -2.12 -19.43
N ALA A 138 16.15 -3.07 -19.35
CA ALA A 138 16.68 -3.77 -20.52
C ALA A 138 15.60 -4.56 -21.26
N THR A 139 14.71 -5.24 -20.52
CA THR A 139 13.59 -6.02 -21.08
C THR A 139 12.55 -5.10 -21.73
N ALA A 140 12.17 -4.01 -21.07
CA ALA A 140 11.25 -3.01 -21.61
C ALA A 140 11.79 -2.40 -22.91
N LYS A 141 13.08 -2.03 -22.93
CA LYS A 141 13.75 -1.51 -24.12
C LYS A 141 13.75 -2.51 -25.27
N ALA A 142 13.95 -3.80 -25.01
CA ALA A 142 13.85 -4.85 -26.02
C ALA A 142 12.43 -4.97 -26.61
N SER A 143 11.41 -4.68 -25.80
CA SER A 143 10.01 -4.59 -26.21
C SER A 143 9.62 -3.22 -26.82
N LYS A 144 10.59 -2.35 -27.12
CA LYS A 144 10.39 -0.99 -27.65
C LYS A 144 9.63 -0.05 -26.71
N LEU A 145 9.60 -0.34 -25.41
CA LEU A 145 9.02 0.52 -24.38
C LEU A 145 10.14 1.24 -23.62
N GLU A 146 10.13 2.57 -23.65
CA GLU A 146 11.03 3.38 -22.84
C GLU A 146 10.52 3.50 -21.39
N VAL A 147 11.37 3.20 -20.40
CA VAL A 147 11.04 3.37 -18.98
C VAL A 147 11.53 4.75 -18.54
N LEU A 148 10.62 5.68 -18.31
CA LEU A 148 10.95 7.04 -17.88
C LEU A 148 11.29 7.10 -16.39
N TYR A 149 10.60 6.30 -15.59
CA TYR A 149 10.76 6.30 -14.14
C TYR A 149 10.26 5.00 -13.52
N ILE A 150 10.84 4.63 -12.37
CA ILE A 150 10.44 3.47 -11.58
C ILE A 150 9.95 3.94 -10.21
N ILE A 151 8.71 3.59 -9.86
CA ILE A 151 8.12 3.90 -8.55
C ILE A 151 8.01 2.64 -7.70
N HIS A 152 8.19 2.76 -6.39
CA HIS A 152 7.90 1.67 -5.48
C HIS A 152 6.41 1.51 -5.22
N LYS A 153 5.92 0.26 -5.23
CA LYS A 153 4.50 -0.07 -5.04
C LYS A 153 3.90 0.43 -3.71
N LEU A 154 4.74 0.62 -2.71
CA LEU A 154 4.34 1.05 -1.36
C LEU A 154 4.30 2.59 -1.19
N THR A 155 4.52 3.35 -2.26
CA THR A 155 4.39 4.82 -2.21
C THR A 155 2.91 5.20 -2.15
N PRO A 156 2.44 5.87 -1.08
CA PRO A 156 1.04 6.29 -0.95
C PRO A 156 0.73 7.50 -1.83
N GLU A 157 -0.57 7.79 -2.00
CA GLU A 157 -1.06 8.95 -2.77
C GLU A 157 -0.74 10.27 -2.07
N GLU A 158 -0.47 11.34 -2.82
CA GLU A 158 -0.16 12.69 -2.28
C GLU A 158 -1.33 13.27 -1.49
N GLN A 159 -1.19 13.29 -0.15
CA GLN A 159 -2.08 14.01 0.74
C GLN A 159 -1.18 14.97 1.51
N GLY A 160 -1.30 16.27 1.23
CA GLY A 160 -0.41 17.32 1.75
C GLY A 160 -0.47 17.57 3.27
N VAL A 161 -0.80 16.57 4.06
CA VAL A 161 -0.83 16.57 5.53
C VAL A 161 0.32 15.71 6.03
N ASP A 162 1.06 16.24 7.01
CA ASP A 162 2.16 15.52 7.66
C ASP A 162 1.58 14.43 8.58
N LYS A 163 1.92 13.17 8.31
CA LYS A 163 1.44 12.01 9.08
C LYS A 163 2.29 10.77 8.84
N ASN A 164 2.19 9.80 9.74
CA ASN A 164 2.73 8.46 9.53
C ASN A 164 1.64 7.61 8.88
N ILE A 165 1.98 6.94 7.79
CA ILE A 165 1.07 6.14 6.98
C ILE A 165 1.51 4.69 7.09
N LEU A 166 0.63 3.82 7.54
CA LEU A 166 0.81 2.37 7.46
C LEU A 166 0.34 1.90 6.09
N VAL A 167 1.21 1.30 5.30
CA VAL A 167 0.83 0.67 4.03
C VAL A 167 0.87 -0.84 4.20
N ALA A 168 -0.26 -1.52 3.94
CA ALA A 168 -0.36 -2.97 3.93
C ALA A 168 -0.89 -3.45 2.58
N ASP A 169 -0.03 -4.11 1.81
CA ASP A 169 -0.33 -4.63 0.47
C ASP A 169 -0.36 -6.18 0.49
N PRO A 170 -1.54 -6.78 0.76
CA PRO A 170 -1.75 -8.20 0.59
C PRO A 170 -1.90 -8.51 -0.91
N GLY A 171 -0.77 -8.54 -1.60
CA GLY A 171 -0.65 -8.91 -3.00
C GLY A 171 -1.07 -10.37 -3.26
N GLY A 172 -0.90 -10.83 -4.50
CA GLY A 172 -1.31 -12.17 -4.88
C GLY A 172 -0.47 -13.28 -4.24
N THR A 173 0.84 -13.27 -4.52
CA THR A 173 1.81 -14.26 -4.06
C THR A 173 2.56 -13.87 -2.79
N ARG A 174 2.56 -12.58 -2.46
CA ARG A 174 3.31 -11.99 -1.34
C ARG A 174 2.50 -10.90 -0.66
N CYS A 175 2.88 -10.60 0.57
CA CYS A 175 2.31 -9.54 1.39
C CYS A 175 3.44 -8.63 1.85
N ASP A 176 3.28 -7.34 1.57
CA ASP A 176 4.26 -6.32 1.92
C ASP A 176 3.62 -5.33 2.89
N ALA A 177 4.37 -4.91 3.91
CA ALA A 177 3.93 -3.88 4.84
C ALA A 177 5.04 -2.84 5.02
N ALA A 178 4.68 -1.57 5.19
CA ALA A 178 5.63 -0.50 5.43
C ALA A 178 5.04 0.64 6.26
N ILE A 179 5.91 1.34 6.98
CA ILE A 179 5.62 2.65 7.55
C ILE A 179 6.22 3.70 6.64
N VAL A 180 5.36 4.59 6.14
CA VAL A 180 5.71 5.68 5.25
C VAL A 180 5.44 7.01 5.93
N LEU A 181 6.44 7.87 5.97
CA LEU A 181 6.33 9.22 6.50
C LEU A 181 5.88 10.15 5.37
N SER A 182 4.72 10.78 5.53
CA SER A 182 4.32 11.95 4.74
C SER A 182 4.85 13.20 5.44
N ARG A 183 5.78 13.92 4.81
CA ARG A 183 6.31 15.19 5.33
C ARG A 183 6.45 16.18 4.19
N GLY A 184 5.69 17.26 4.20
CA GLY A 184 5.78 18.31 3.18
C GLY A 184 5.59 17.81 1.76
N ARG A 185 4.62 16.89 1.57
CA ARG A 185 4.33 16.19 0.30
C ARG A 185 5.43 15.26 -0.20
N MET A 186 6.47 15.03 0.61
CA MET A 186 7.47 14.00 0.36
C MET A 186 7.13 12.73 1.14
N TYR A 187 7.34 11.60 0.48
CA TYR A 187 7.16 10.27 1.08
C TYR A 187 8.49 9.61 1.34
N THR A 188 8.72 9.18 2.58
CA THR A 188 9.87 8.34 2.95
C THR A 188 9.40 7.04 3.55
N ILE A 189 9.86 5.91 3.03
CA ILE A 189 9.71 4.62 3.69
C ILE A 189 10.66 4.58 4.90
N LEU A 190 10.10 4.51 6.10
CA LEU A 190 10.86 4.41 7.35
C LEU A 190 11.30 2.96 7.59
N VAL A 191 10.36 2.02 7.49
CA VAL A 191 10.56 0.59 7.70
C VAL A 191 9.66 -0.20 6.77
N MET A 192 10.10 -1.39 6.39
CA MET A 192 9.31 -2.33 5.61
C MET A 192 9.51 -3.79 6.08
N ALA A 193 8.54 -4.64 5.78
CA ALA A 193 8.62 -6.08 5.93
C ALA A 193 7.88 -6.81 4.80
N HIS A 194 8.36 -8.01 4.51
CA HIS A 194 7.90 -8.83 3.40
C HIS A 194 7.59 -10.24 3.86
N ASN A 195 6.51 -10.82 3.32
CA ASN A 195 6.22 -12.24 3.46
C ASN A 195 5.84 -12.84 2.11
N TYR A 196 6.78 -13.57 1.51
CA TYR A 196 6.65 -14.20 0.19
C TYR A 196 5.76 -15.46 0.16
N GLY A 197 5.28 -15.92 1.31
CA GLY A 197 4.37 -17.07 1.43
C GLY A 197 2.96 -16.68 1.88
N LEU A 198 2.70 -15.38 2.02
CA LEU A 198 1.45 -14.82 2.53
C LEU A 198 0.87 -13.91 1.45
N GLY A 199 -0.38 -14.09 1.07
CA GLY A 199 -1.01 -13.29 0.02
C GLY A 199 -2.41 -13.80 -0.30
N ARG A 200 -3.04 -13.22 -1.32
CA ARG A 200 -4.39 -13.61 -1.76
C ARG A 200 -4.47 -15.07 -2.20
N LEU A 201 -3.41 -15.62 -2.81
CA LEU A 201 -3.40 -17.05 -3.17
C LEU A 201 -3.54 -17.94 -1.93
N LYS A 202 -3.01 -17.52 -0.77
CA LYS A 202 -3.15 -18.28 0.48
C LYS A 202 -4.58 -18.25 1.01
N LEU A 203 -5.29 -17.16 0.76
CA LEU A 203 -6.73 -17.04 1.05
C LEU A 203 -7.57 -17.90 0.09
N ASP A 204 -7.21 -17.93 -1.19
CA ASP A 204 -7.87 -18.78 -2.18
C ASP A 204 -7.66 -20.27 -1.86
N GLU A 205 -6.47 -20.66 -1.38
CA GLU A 205 -6.17 -22.03 -0.92
C GLU A 205 -7.12 -22.50 0.19
N VAL A 206 -7.48 -21.64 1.15
CA VAL A 206 -8.45 -21.97 2.20
C VAL A 206 -9.81 -22.39 1.62
N LEU A 207 -10.25 -21.71 0.56
CA LEU A 207 -11.48 -22.05 -0.14
C LEU A 207 -11.32 -23.32 -0.99
N VAL A 208 -10.18 -23.51 -1.65
CA VAL A 208 -9.88 -24.74 -2.40
C VAL A 208 -9.93 -25.96 -1.48
N ASP A 209 -9.32 -25.89 -0.30
CA ASP A 209 -9.34 -26.96 0.70
C ASP A 209 -10.76 -27.23 1.18
N HIS A 210 -11.52 -26.17 1.48
CA HIS A 210 -12.91 -26.30 1.90
C HIS A 210 -13.78 -26.97 0.82
N PHE A 211 -13.67 -26.50 -0.42
CA PHE A 211 -14.42 -27.06 -1.56
C PHE A 211 -14.01 -28.50 -1.87
N SER A 212 -12.72 -28.83 -1.76
CA SER A 212 -12.24 -30.19 -1.95
C SER A 212 -12.83 -31.14 -0.91
N GLN A 213 -12.88 -30.72 0.36
CA GLN A 213 -13.49 -31.51 1.43
C GLN A 213 -14.99 -31.72 1.21
N GLU A 214 -15.74 -30.68 0.80
CA GLU A 214 -17.17 -30.79 0.51
C GLU A 214 -17.45 -31.67 -0.71
N PHE A 215 -16.61 -31.59 -1.75
CA PHE A 215 -16.68 -32.48 -2.90
C PHE A 215 -16.44 -33.94 -2.49
N ILE A 216 -15.39 -34.22 -1.72
CA ILE A 216 -15.09 -35.58 -1.20
C ILE A 216 -16.25 -36.10 -0.36
N LYS A 217 -16.84 -35.26 0.52
CA LYS A 217 -17.98 -35.65 1.35
C LYS A 217 -19.17 -36.09 0.49
N LYS A 218 -19.46 -35.35 -0.58
CA LYS A 218 -20.63 -35.56 -1.45
C LYS A 218 -20.44 -36.69 -2.46
N HIS A 219 -19.26 -36.78 -3.08
CA HIS A 219 -19.01 -37.68 -4.22
C HIS A 219 -18.09 -38.86 -3.88
N LYS A 220 -17.43 -38.86 -2.71
CA LYS A 220 -16.44 -39.87 -2.29
C LYS A 220 -15.26 -40.01 -3.25
N VAL A 221 -14.98 -38.97 -4.03
CA VAL A 221 -13.87 -38.87 -4.98
C VAL A 221 -12.99 -37.69 -4.63
N ASP A 222 -11.67 -37.87 -4.71
CA ASP A 222 -10.67 -36.84 -4.45
C ASP A 222 -10.45 -35.94 -5.68
N PRO A 223 -10.62 -34.61 -5.58
CA PRO A 223 -10.34 -33.69 -6.67
C PRO A 223 -8.87 -33.31 -6.82
N GLY A 224 -7.95 -33.95 -6.10
CA GLY A 224 -6.51 -33.65 -6.08
C GLY A 224 -5.73 -33.75 -7.41
N ASN A 225 -6.37 -34.10 -8.54
CA ASN A 225 -5.70 -34.04 -9.84
C ASN A 225 -5.51 -32.59 -10.33
N GLU A 226 -4.40 -32.32 -11.03
CA GLU A 226 -3.97 -31.00 -11.49
C GLU A 226 -5.08 -30.18 -12.16
N ARG A 227 -5.81 -30.81 -13.10
CA ARG A 227 -6.91 -30.15 -13.84
C ARG A 227 -8.06 -29.73 -12.93
N SER A 228 -8.41 -30.56 -11.97
CA SER A 228 -9.52 -30.32 -11.04
C SER A 228 -9.13 -29.25 -10.01
N LEU A 229 -7.90 -29.29 -9.51
CA LEU A 229 -7.35 -28.23 -8.66
C LEU A 229 -7.30 -26.88 -9.38
N ALA A 230 -6.91 -26.83 -10.66
CA ALA A 230 -6.93 -25.61 -11.45
C ALA A 230 -8.37 -25.02 -11.57
N LYS A 231 -9.38 -25.87 -11.82
CA LYS A 231 -10.79 -25.45 -11.82
C LYS A 231 -11.25 -24.94 -10.45
N LEU A 232 -10.90 -25.64 -9.38
CA LEU A 232 -11.24 -25.25 -8.01
C LEU A 232 -10.61 -23.91 -7.64
N ARG A 233 -9.35 -23.65 -8.03
CA ARG A 233 -8.69 -22.36 -7.82
C ARG A 233 -9.40 -21.20 -8.53
N LEU A 234 -9.78 -21.38 -9.79
CA LEU A 234 -10.55 -20.36 -10.52
C LEU A 234 -11.91 -20.09 -9.84
N GLY A 235 -12.59 -21.15 -9.40
CA GLY A 235 -13.84 -21.02 -8.64
C GLY A 235 -13.65 -20.32 -7.28
N ALA A 236 -12.58 -20.66 -6.56
CA ALA A 236 -12.22 -20.06 -5.28
C ALA A 236 -11.90 -18.56 -5.41
N GLU A 237 -11.11 -18.16 -6.41
CA GLU A 237 -10.79 -16.76 -6.66
C GLU A 237 -12.06 -15.93 -6.95
N GLY A 238 -12.98 -16.47 -7.76
CA GLY A 238 -14.27 -15.85 -8.05
C GLY A 238 -15.18 -15.78 -6.81
N ALA A 239 -15.20 -16.83 -6.00
CA ALA A 239 -15.92 -16.86 -4.74
C ALA A 239 -15.38 -15.82 -3.75
N MET A 240 -14.06 -15.72 -3.60
CA MET A 240 -13.39 -14.76 -2.71
C MET A 240 -13.71 -13.30 -3.09
N ARG A 241 -13.66 -12.97 -4.38
CA ARG A 241 -14.09 -11.65 -4.90
C ARG A 241 -15.55 -11.37 -4.57
N THR A 242 -16.42 -12.35 -4.76
CA THR A 242 -17.86 -12.22 -4.45
C THR A 242 -18.09 -12.05 -2.94
N LEU A 243 -17.41 -12.83 -2.10
CA LEU A 243 -17.49 -12.74 -0.64
C LEU A 243 -16.94 -11.42 -0.10
N SER A 244 -16.01 -10.78 -0.81
CA SER A 244 -15.51 -9.46 -0.45
C SER A 244 -16.58 -8.38 -0.57
N LEU A 245 -17.61 -8.56 -1.40
CA LEU A 245 -18.69 -7.59 -1.60
C LEU A 245 -20.03 -8.04 -1.00
N GLY A 246 -20.33 -9.33 -1.07
CA GLY A 246 -21.59 -9.94 -0.63
C GLY A 246 -21.45 -10.91 0.56
N PRO A 247 -22.56 -11.25 1.23
CA PRO A 247 -22.57 -12.15 2.38
C PRO A 247 -22.39 -13.62 2.02
N SER A 248 -22.53 -14.00 0.75
CA SER A 248 -22.37 -15.36 0.25
C SER A 248 -21.88 -15.39 -1.19
N ALA A 249 -21.32 -16.52 -1.59
CA ALA A 249 -20.88 -16.79 -2.95
C ALA A 249 -21.25 -18.23 -3.33
N THR A 250 -21.69 -18.40 -4.58
CA THR A 250 -22.01 -19.70 -5.14
C THR A 250 -21.03 -20.01 -6.27
N ILE A 251 -20.48 -21.21 -6.25
CA ILE A 251 -19.64 -21.73 -7.32
C ILE A 251 -20.35 -22.87 -8.04
N SER A 252 -20.18 -22.90 -9.35
CA SER A 252 -20.65 -23.96 -10.23
C SER A 252 -19.49 -24.39 -11.11
N ILE A 253 -19.00 -25.61 -10.90
CA ILE A 253 -17.87 -26.16 -11.65
C ILE A 253 -18.32 -27.46 -12.30
N GLU A 254 -18.38 -27.44 -13.63
CA GLU A 254 -18.75 -28.60 -14.42
C GLU A 254 -17.58 -29.56 -14.59
N SER A 255 -17.88 -30.86 -14.62
CA SER A 255 -16.94 -31.93 -14.93
C SER A 255 -15.65 -31.81 -14.10
N LEU A 256 -15.81 -31.78 -12.78
CA LEU A 256 -14.74 -32.13 -11.83
C LEU A 256 -14.40 -33.65 -12.00
N PRO A 257 -13.56 -34.29 -11.17
CA PRO A 257 -13.15 -35.66 -11.41
C PRO A 257 -14.35 -36.60 -11.62
N ASP A 258 -14.15 -37.60 -12.47
CA ASP A 258 -15.16 -38.59 -12.84
C ASP A 258 -16.45 -38.00 -13.42
N ARG A 259 -16.35 -36.79 -13.99
CA ARG A 259 -17.45 -36.04 -14.60
C ARG A 259 -18.53 -35.61 -13.61
N TYR A 260 -18.22 -35.58 -12.31
CA TYR A 260 -19.13 -34.99 -11.34
C TYR A 260 -19.14 -33.48 -11.46
N ASP A 261 -20.33 -32.90 -11.48
CA ASP A 261 -20.50 -31.46 -11.36
C ASP A 261 -20.52 -31.06 -9.88
N PHE A 262 -19.89 -29.93 -9.57
CA PHE A 262 -19.83 -29.39 -8.23
C PHE A 262 -20.54 -28.05 -8.14
N HIS A 263 -21.59 -28.01 -7.33
CA HIS A 263 -22.33 -26.80 -7.01
C HIS A 263 -22.35 -26.63 -5.50
N PHE A 264 -21.87 -25.48 -5.03
CA PHE A 264 -21.73 -25.21 -3.61
C PHE A 264 -21.87 -23.71 -3.32
N THR A 265 -22.55 -23.38 -2.22
CA THR A 265 -22.68 -22.02 -1.71
C THR A 265 -21.97 -21.90 -0.38
N VAL A 266 -21.05 -20.94 -0.29
CA VAL A 266 -20.30 -20.59 0.93
C VAL A 266 -20.73 -19.21 1.41
N ASN A 267 -20.89 -19.04 2.71
CA ASN A 267 -21.14 -17.73 3.31
C ASN A 267 -19.85 -17.08 3.80
N ARG A 268 -19.87 -15.75 3.95
CA ARG A 268 -18.70 -14.94 4.35
C ARG A 268 -18.18 -15.36 5.71
N LEU A 269 -19.06 -15.56 6.70
CA LEU A 269 -18.66 -15.97 8.05
C LEU A 269 -17.87 -17.28 8.05
N ARG A 270 -18.31 -18.28 7.28
CA ARG A 270 -17.63 -19.57 7.16
C ARG A 270 -16.25 -19.44 6.55
N TYR A 271 -16.12 -18.63 5.51
CA TYR A 271 -14.84 -18.30 4.90
C TYR A 271 -13.93 -17.59 5.90
N GLU A 272 -14.43 -16.55 6.57
CA GLU A 272 -13.63 -15.76 7.51
C GLU A 272 -13.10 -16.60 8.68
N LEU A 273 -13.92 -17.52 9.21
CA LEU A 273 -13.50 -18.46 10.24
C LEU A 273 -12.40 -19.40 9.74
N SER A 274 -12.49 -19.86 8.49
CA SER A 274 -11.51 -20.77 7.89
C SER A 274 -10.20 -20.05 7.54
N ALA A 275 -10.29 -18.78 7.17
CA ALA A 275 -9.16 -17.94 6.78
C ALA A 275 -8.51 -17.18 7.95
N ARG A 276 -9.04 -17.32 9.18
CA ARG A 276 -8.58 -16.59 10.38
C ARG A 276 -7.06 -16.59 10.55
N LYS A 277 -6.44 -17.78 10.45
CA LYS A 277 -4.98 -17.91 10.59
C LYS A 277 -4.20 -17.06 9.57
N VAL A 278 -4.71 -16.93 8.35
CA VAL A 278 -4.08 -16.12 7.30
C VAL A 278 -4.25 -14.63 7.61
N PHE A 279 -5.43 -14.21 8.10
CA PHE A 279 -5.64 -12.83 8.54
C PHE A 279 -4.74 -12.46 9.72
N ASP A 280 -4.63 -13.34 10.73
CA ASP A 280 -3.77 -13.12 11.89
C ASP A 280 -2.29 -12.95 11.46
N GLN A 281 -1.82 -13.72 10.47
CA GLN A 281 -0.48 -13.58 9.91
C GLN A 281 -0.25 -12.22 9.23
N ILE A 282 -1.27 -11.67 8.56
CA ILE A 282 -1.19 -10.35 7.92
C ILE A 282 -1.16 -9.25 9.00
N VAL A 283 -1.99 -9.38 10.04
CA VAL A 283 -1.99 -8.47 11.19
C VAL A 283 -0.65 -8.48 11.90
N SER A 284 -0.06 -9.65 12.17
CA SER A 284 1.26 -9.74 12.79
C SER A 284 2.38 -9.13 11.92
N LEU A 285 2.25 -9.15 10.59
CA LEU A 285 3.20 -8.46 9.71
C LEU A 285 3.11 -6.93 9.88
N VAL A 286 1.88 -6.41 10.02
CA VAL A 286 1.61 -5.00 10.28
C VAL A 286 2.18 -4.58 11.64
N GLU A 287 1.87 -5.30 12.71
CA GLU A 287 2.40 -5.02 14.05
C GLU A 287 3.94 -5.02 14.08
N ASN A 288 4.55 -5.94 13.33
CA ASN A 288 6.01 -6.03 13.23
C ASN A 288 6.62 -4.77 12.58
N VAL A 289 6.01 -4.21 11.53
CA VAL A 289 6.55 -2.98 10.91
C VAL A 289 6.39 -1.76 11.80
N VAL A 290 5.29 -1.66 12.54
CA VAL A 290 5.06 -0.60 13.53
C VAL A 290 6.11 -0.67 14.63
N LYS A 291 6.31 -1.86 15.20
CA LYS A 291 7.32 -2.10 16.24
C LYS A 291 8.75 -1.83 15.75
N LYS A 292 9.09 -2.26 14.54
CA LYS A 292 10.41 -2.01 13.94
C LYS A 292 10.65 -0.54 13.64
N ALA A 293 9.59 0.23 13.40
CA ALA A 293 9.67 1.68 13.25
C ALA A 293 9.84 2.41 14.59
N GLU A 294 9.82 1.68 15.72
CA GLU A 294 9.85 2.26 17.07
C GLU A 294 8.68 3.24 17.30
N LEU A 295 7.53 2.93 16.67
CA LEU A 295 6.28 3.68 16.81
C LEU A 295 5.22 2.84 17.50
N ASP A 296 4.19 3.51 18.02
CA ASP A 296 2.95 2.87 18.43
C ASP A 296 1.85 3.01 17.37
N LEU A 297 0.77 2.21 17.49
CA LEU A 297 -0.39 2.33 16.62
C LEU A 297 -1.06 3.70 16.71
N LEU A 298 -0.97 4.37 17.87
CA LEU A 298 -1.46 5.73 18.09
C LEU A 298 -0.65 6.80 17.33
N ASP A 299 0.57 6.49 16.90
CA ASP A 299 1.38 7.40 16.10
C ASP A 299 1.06 7.30 14.59
N ILE A 300 0.16 6.40 14.20
CA ILE A 300 -0.20 6.18 12.80
C ILE A 300 -1.47 6.97 12.48
N GLY A 301 -1.35 7.93 11.56
CA GLY A 301 -2.47 8.80 11.17
C GLY A 301 -3.36 8.21 10.07
N GLU A 302 -2.87 7.23 9.31
CA GLU A 302 -3.64 6.61 8.21
C GLU A 302 -3.19 5.17 7.93
N ALA A 303 -4.16 4.30 7.60
CA ALA A 303 -3.89 3.02 6.98
C ALA A 303 -4.22 3.06 5.48
N GLY A 304 -3.19 2.81 4.67
CA GLY A 304 -3.32 2.54 3.25
C GLY A 304 -4.20 1.30 2.98
N PRO A 305 -4.87 1.25 1.82
CA PRO A 305 -5.87 0.24 1.53
C PRO A 305 -5.32 -1.19 1.49
N PRO A 306 -5.86 -2.16 2.25
CA PRO A 306 -5.71 -3.55 1.88
C PRO A 306 -6.77 -3.93 0.83
N THR A 307 -6.37 -4.71 -0.17
CA THR A 307 -7.21 -5.11 -1.31
C THR A 307 -8.42 -5.99 -0.93
N THR A 308 -8.52 -6.44 0.33
CA THR A 308 -9.60 -7.30 0.86
C THR A 308 -10.29 -6.62 2.03
N LEU A 309 -11.62 -6.46 2.00
CA LEU A 309 -12.38 -5.73 3.04
C LEU A 309 -12.16 -6.28 4.44
N LYS A 310 -12.10 -7.62 4.60
CA LYS A 310 -11.87 -8.22 5.91
C LYS A 310 -10.51 -7.83 6.50
N ILE A 311 -9.47 -7.73 5.66
CA ILE A 311 -8.15 -7.28 6.08
C ILE A 311 -8.24 -5.81 6.52
N ALA A 312 -9.00 -4.97 5.80
CA ALA A 312 -9.24 -3.58 6.22
C ALA A 312 -9.89 -3.52 7.60
N SER A 313 -10.91 -4.34 7.84
CA SER A 313 -11.55 -4.43 9.15
C SER A 313 -10.62 -4.96 10.25
N CYS A 314 -9.74 -5.92 9.94
CA CYS A 314 -8.75 -6.42 10.90
C CYS A 314 -7.71 -5.34 11.25
N ILE A 315 -7.25 -4.56 10.29
CA ILE A 315 -6.30 -3.46 10.52
C ILE A 315 -6.99 -2.31 11.28
N ALA A 316 -8.21 -1.94 10.90
CA ALA A 316 -8.99 -0.91 11.60
C ALA A 316 -9.35 -1.32 13.04
N ALA A 317 -9.39 -2.62 13.34
CA ALA A 317 -9.59 -3.11 14.70
C ALA A 317 -8.33 -2.94 15.59
N LEU A 318 -7.16 -2.67 15.00
CA LEU A 318 -5.93 -2.42 15.77
C LEU A 318 -5.93 -1.05 16.46
N SER A 319 -6.50 -0.03 15.81
CA SER A 319 -6.68 1.30 16.40
C SER A 319 -7.90 1.99 15.78
N PRO A 320 -8.79 2.57 16.60
CA PRO A 320 -10.00 3.24 16.12
C PRO A 320 -9.72 4.45 15.22
N ASP A 321 -8.53 5.05 15.31
CA ASP A 321 -8.12 6.21 14.51
C ASP A 321 -7.54 5.84 13.13
N LEU A 322 -7.29 4.56 12.87
CA LEU A 322 -6.84 4.08 11.56
C LEU A 322 -8.01 4.09 10.58
N VAL A 323 -8.14 5.17 9.81
CA VAL A 323 -9.12 5.26 8.72
C VAL A 323 -8.58 4.47 7.51
N PRO A 324 -9.23 3.36 7.09
CA PRO A 324 -8.82 2.64 5.90
C PRO A 324 -9.27 3.40 4.64
N VAL A 325 -8.32 3.76 3.79
CA VAL A 325 -8.60 4.34 2.47
C VAL A 325 -8.86 3.20 1.47
N ASN A 326 -9.73 3.36 0.46
CA ASN A 326 -10.15 2.28 -0.46
C ASN A 326 -9.20 2.08 -1.69
N ALA A 327 -9.04 0.84 -2.21
CA ALA A 327 -7.76 0.30 -2.71
C ALA A 327 -7.36 0.38 -4.20
N PRO A 328 -8.05 -0.26 -5.17
CA PRO A 328 -7.30 -0.78 -6.32
C PRO A 328 -7.04 0.24 -7.42
N ALA A 329 -7.92 1.24 -7.55
CA ALA A 329 -7.79 2.26 -8.59
C ALA A 329 -6.69 3.29 -8.28
N LYS A 330 -6.21 3.36 -7.03
CA LYS A 330 -5.43 4.50 -6.53
C LYS A 330 -3.94 4.43 -6.85
N LEU A 331 -3.32 3.24 -6.80
CA LEU A 331 -1.90 3.08 -7.17
C LEU A 331 -1.68 3.40 -8.65
N THR A 332 -2.50 2.83 -9.53
CA THR A 332 -2.41 3.05 -10.98
C THR A 332 -2.68 4.51 -11.34
N THR A 333 -3.60 5.16 -10.61
CA THR A 333 -3.86 6.60 -10.71
C THR A 333 -2.65 7.44 -10.28
N ALA A 334 -1.99 7.10 -9.16
CA ALA A 334 -0.80 7.80 -8.69
C ALA A 334 0.37 7.69 -9.69
N LEU A 335 0.53 6.52 -10.33
CA LEU A 335 1.52 6.33 -11.41
C LEU A 335 1.27 7.24 -12.60
N THR A 336 0.00 7.39 -12.98
CA THR A 336 -0.40 8.24 -14.10
C THR A 336 -0.15 9.72 -13.80
N ILE A 337 -0.43 10.16 -12.57
CA ILE A 337 -0.10 11.52 -12.13
C ILE A 337 1.41 11.72 -12.19
N GLN A 338 2.20 10.78 -11.67
CA GLN A 338 3.66 10.86 -11.74
C GLN A 338 4.16 10.85 -13.19
N ALA A 339 3.61 9.99 -14.05
CA ALA A 339 3.92 9.95 -15.47
C ALA A 339 3.69 11.29 -16.14
N SER A 340 2.56 11.95 -15.86
CA SER A 340 2.26 13.29 -16.36
C SER A 340 3.23 14.35 -15.86
N LEU A 341 3.66 14.27 -14.60
CA LEU A 341 4.63 15.22 -14.03
C LEU A 341 6.03 15.04 -14.61
N ILE A 342 6.42 13.79 -14.89
CA ILE A 342 7.74 13.43 -15.41
C ILE A 342 7.88 13.71 -16.90
N ASP A 343 6.77 13.68 -17.65
CA ASP A 343 6.72 14.04 -19.06
C ASP A 343 7.18 15.48 -19.32
N GLU A 344 7.04 16.37 -18.33
CA GLU A 344 7.54 17.75 -18.41
C GLU A 344 9.07 17.88 -18.30
N PHE A 345 9.79 16.80 -17.93
CA PHE A 345 11.23 16.80 -17.69
C PHE A 345 12.01 16.06 -18.78
N ASP A 346 13.19 16.57 -19.12
CA ASP A 346 14.14 15.84 -19.95
C ASP A 346 14.80 14.67 -19.18
N LYS A 347 15.36 13.70 -19.92
CA LYS A 347 15.94 12.47 -19.33
C LYS A 347 17.02 12.78 -18.30
N GLN A 348 17.83 13.80 -18.55
CA GLN A 348 18.91 14.18 -17.65
C GLN A 348 18.37 14.79 -16.35
N GLY A 349 17.30 15.59 -16.42
CA GLY A 349 16.58 16.06 -15.24
C GLY A 349 15.99 14.93 -14.40
N ASN A 350 15.44 13.90 -15.05
CA ASN A 350 14.87 12.72 -14.38
C ASN A 350 15.92 11.85 -13.69
N GLU A 351 17.05 11.58 -14.35
CA GLU A 351 18.15 10.83 -13.73
C GLU A 351 18.73 11.59 -12.53
N GLN A 352 18.94 12.90 -12.68
CA GLN A 352 19.52 13.74 -11.63
C GLN A 352 18.60 13.88 -10.42
N SER A 353 17.27 13.88 -10.61
CA SER A 353 16.29 14.03 -9.52
C SER A 353 16.22 12.80 -8.60
N THR A 354 16.60 11.62 -9.11
CA THR A 354 16.70 10.37 -8.31
C THR A 354 18.06 10.17 -7.63
N HIS A 355 19.02 11.06 -7.91
CA HIS A 355 20.36 10.92 -7.37
C HIS A 355 20.35 11.02 -5.84
N VAL A 356 21.15 10.19 -5.17
CA VAL A 356 21.20 10.08 -3.71
C VAL A 356 21.48 11.43 -3.03
N ALA A 357 22.26 12.32 -3.65
CA ALA A 357 22.52 13.66 -3.14
C ALA A 357 21.29 14.59 -3.13
N VAL A 358 20.27 14.30 -3.94
CA VAL A 358 18.99 15.02 -3.96
C VAL A 358 18.00 14.37 -2.97
N CYS A 359 18.01 13.04 -2.85
CA CYS A 359 17.08 12.31 -1.99
C CYS A 359 17.52 12.23 -0.51
N LEU A 360 18.81 12.38 -0.20
CA LEU A 360 19.32 12.40 1.17
C LEU A 360 19.36 13.82 1.69
N ALA A 361 18.39 14.14 2.54
CA ALA A 361 18.33 15.40 3.25
C ALA A 361 18.30 15.15 4.79
N PRO A 362 18.88 16.06 5.59
CA PRO A 362 18.89 15.94 7.05
C PRO A 362 17.47 15.86 7.61
N ARG A 363 17.29 15.13 8.72
CA ARG A 363 15.98 14.93 9.36
C ARG A 363 16.02 15.34 10.81
N LEU A 364 14.88 15.84 11.30
CA LEU A 364 14.69 16.11 12.71
C LEU A 364 14.66 14.81 13.52
N SER A 365 15.38 14.78 14.64
CA SER A 365 15.31 13.67 15.59
C SER A 365 14.05 13.74 16.48
N HIS A 366 13.62 14.95 16.82
CA HIS A 366 12.50 15.22 17.73
C HIS A 366 11.50 16.20 17.07
N PRO A 367 10.20 16.14 17.40
CA PRO A 367 9.25 17.15 16.99
C PRO A 367 9.61 18.52 17.57
N ILE A 368 9.24 19.57 16.85
CA ILE A 368 9.35 20.95 17.32
C ILE A 368 7.94 21.54 17.36
N GLY A 369 7.61 22.14 18.50
CA GLY A 369 6.33 22.81 18.68
C GLY A 369 6.45 24.12 19.44
N VAL A 370 5.31 24.77 19.62
CA VAL A 370 5.21 26.07 20.26
C VAL A 370 4.14 26.10 21.33
N ILE A 371 4.36 26.94 22.32
CA ILE A 371 3.31 27.42 23.23
C ILE A 371 3.15 28.91 22.96
N ILE A 372 1.92 29.35 22.68
CA ILE A 372 1.61 30.74 22.33
C ILE A 372 0.66 31.32 23.39
N GLY A 373 1.15 32.25 24.20
CA GLY A 373 0.38 32.88 25.26
C GLY A 373 0.46 32.14 26.59
N GLU A 374 -0.60 32.24 27.39
CA GLU A 374 -0.67 31.74 28.78
C GLU A 374 -1.44 30.42 28.93
N ASP A 375 -2.07 29.93 27.86
CA ASP A 375 -2.87 28.71 27.86
C ASP A 375 -2.04 27.43 28.02
N ASN A 376 -0.70 27.54 27.94
CA ASN A 376 0.26 26.44 28.00
C ASN A 376 -0.07 25.27 27.06
N SER A 377 -0.84 25.53 25.99
CA SER A 377 -1.22 24.50 25.03
C SER A 377 -0.04 24.29 24.07
N PHE A 378 0.54 23.08 24.08
CA PHE A 378 1.61 22.74 23.17
C PHE A 378 1.04 22.39 21.80
N GLN A 379 1.45 23.14 20.79
CA GLN A 379 1.12 22.89 19.40
C GLN A 379 2.36 22.36 18.67
N THR A 380 2.35 21.09 18.27
CA THR A 380 3.37 20.55 17.36
C THR A 380 3.29 21.26 16.01
N ILE A 381 4.43 21.79 15.54
CA ILE A 381 4.54 22.49 14.25
C ILE A 381 5.25 21.61 13.23
N LEU A 382 6.33 20.97 13.66
CA LEU A 382 7.14 20.07 12.84
C LEU A 382 7.21 18.73 13.55
N GLU A 383 6.79 17.69 12.86
CA GLU A 383 6.86 16.33 13.36
C GLU A 383 8.31 15.82 13.37
N ALA A 384 8.58 14.81 14.20
CA ALA A 384 9.83 14.06 14.09
C ALA A 384 10.01 13.51 12.66
N GLN A 385 11.27 13.34 12.26
CA GLN A 385 11.67 12.88 10.93
C GLN A 385 11.29 13.81 9.76
N SER A 386 10.85 15.05 10.05
CA SER A 386 10.68 16.08 9.01
C SER A 386 12.03 16.41 8.37
N THR A 387 12.05 16.47 7.05
CA THR A 387 13.25 16.70 6.23
C THR A 387 13.58 18.19 6.14
N ALA A 388 14.85 18.58 6.33
CA ALA A 388 15.34 19.92 6.06
C ALA A 388 15.82 20.07 4.60
N PRO A 389 15.61 21.21 3.91
CA PRO A 389 15.01 22.43 4.46
C PRO A 389 13.49 22.32 4.57
N THR A 390 12.91 22.79 5.68
CA THR A 390 11.46 22.84 5.88
C THR A 390 11.03 24.12 6.57
N ARG A 391 9.84 24.58 6.18
CA ARG A 391 9.15 25.75 6.73
C ARG A 391 7.76 25.34 7.18
N ARG A 392 7.39 25.73 8.39
CA ARG A 392 6.03 25.58 8.91
C ARG A 392 5.59 26.83 9.66
N ILE A 393 4.28 27.04 9.68
CA ILE A 393 3.65 28.23 10.23
C ILE A 393 2.56 27.80 11.20
N ALA A 394 2.68 28.19 12.47
CA ALA A 394 1.59 28.12 13.44
C ALA A 394 0.89 29.46 13.55
N ARG A 395 -0.43 29.40 13.73
CA ARG A 395 -1.27 30.57 13.96
C ARG A 395 -2.12 30.33 15.20
N SER A 396 -2.17 31.30 16.07
CA SER A 396 -3.07 31.29 17.23
C SER A 396 -3.83 32.61 17.34
N ASP A 397 -5.07 32.52 17.78
CA ASP A 397 -5.94 33.67 18.03
C ASP A 397 -5.65 34.26 19.41
N VAL A 398 -5.57 35.59 19.49
CA VAL A 398 -5.27 36.28 20.76
C VAL A 398 -6.55 36.50 21.57
N LEU A 399 -6.60 35.87 22.75
CA LEU A 399 -7.77 35.83 23.63
C LEU A 399 -7.97 37.12 24.45
N SER A 400 -6.91 37.90 24.68
CA SER A 400 -6.94 39.15 25.48
C SER A 400 -5.96 40.18 24.94
N ASP A 401 -6.28 41.47 25.13
CA ASP A 401 -5.34 42.56 24.82
C ASP A 401 -4.06 42.39 25.66
N GLY A 402 -2.90 42.54 25.03
CA GLY A 402 -1.62 42.51 25.75
C GLY A 402 -0.43 42.02 24.96
N ASP A 403 0.62 41.66 25.70
CA ASP A 403 1.84 41.06 25.16
C ASP A 403 1.66 39.54 25.07
N VAL A 404 2.08 38.94 23.96
CA VAL A 404 2.03 37.48 23.76
C VAL A 404 3.44 36.93 23.76
N ILE A 405 3.68 35.94 24.62
CA ILE A 405 4.93 35.19 24.68
C ILE A 405 4.81 33.95 23.80
N VAL A 406 5.83 33.70 22.99
CA VAL A 406 5.98 32.50 22.18
C VAL A 406 7.18 31.74 22.69
N ARG A 407 6.96 30.48 23.07
CA ARG A 407 8.02 29.57 23.51
C ARG A 407 8.12 28.42 22.53
N ILE A 408 9.33 28.14 22.05
CA ILE A 408 9.60 27.04 21.13
C ILE A 408 10.24 25.90 21.92
N TYR A 409 9.77 24.68 21.70
CA TYR A 409 10.29 23.50 22.39
C TYR A 409 10.59 22.36 21.42
N GLU A 410 11.62 21.59 21.76
CA GLU A 410 11.79 20.22 21.27
C GLU A 410 11.05 19.27 22.23
N ASP A 411 10.21 18.42 21.66
CA ASP A 411 9.32 17.52 22.41
C ASP A 411 9.83 16.08 22.37
N ILE A 412 9.50 15.30 23.41
CA ILE A 412 9.67 13.86 23.43
C ILE A 412 8.32 13.26 23.80
N ARG A 413 7.69 12.60 22.82
CA ARG A 413 6.46 11.84 23.08
C ARG A 413 6.78 10.61 23.91
N GLU A 414 6.01 10.41 24.97
CA GLU A 414 6.05 9.20 25.79
C GLU A 414 4.62 8.65 25.90
N ILE A 415 4.46 7.35 25.72
CA ILE A 415 3.14 6.71 25.81
C ILE A 415 3.00 6.17 27.23
N VAL A 416 2.01 6.70 27.95
CA VAL A 416 1.69 6.25 29.30
C VAL A 416 0.52 5.28 29.21
N VAL A 417 0.76 4.05 29.67
CA VAL A 417 -0.27 3.02 29.78
C VAL A 417 -0.93 3.18 31.14
N GLU A 418 -2.19 3.62 31.16
CA GLU A 418 -3.01 3.66 32.36
C GLU A 418 -3.92 2.43 32.40
N LYS A 419 -3.93 1.74 33.55
CA LYS A 419 -4.88 0.65 33.78
C LYS A 419 -6.24 1.25 34.16
N VAL A 420 -7.25 1.01 33.34
CA VAL A 420 -8.62 1.45 33.59
C VAL A 420 -9.47 0.24 33.97
N GLU A 421 -10.02 0.26 35.18
CA GLU A 421 -10.98 -0.76 35.63
C GLU A 421 -12.33 -0.51 34.96
N ARG A 422 -12.82 -1.47 34.17
CA ARG A 422 -14.13 -1.38 33.53
C ARG A 422 -15.13 -2.22 34.30
N GLN A 423 -16.11 -1.57 34.94
CA GLN A 423 -17.24 -2.28 35.54
C GLN A 423 -18.21 -2.71 34.44
N VAL A 424 -18.40 -4.03 34.27
CA VAL A 424 -19.44 -4.57 33.41
C VAL A 424 -20.73 -4.62 34.22
N SER A 425 -21.64 -3.67 34.02
CA SER A 425 -22.99 -3.79 34.58
C SER A 425 -23.74 -4.88 33.83
N GLY A 426 -24.03 -6.01 34.49
CA GLY A 426 -24.86 -7.06 33.93
C GLY A 426 -26.20 -6.51 33.47
N GLU A 427 -26.56 -6.74 32.20
CA GLU A 427 -27.92 -6.48 31.72
C GLU A 427 -28.88 -7.39 32.49
N ASN A 428 -29.73 -6.79 33.34
CA ASN A 428 -30.84 -7.50 33.98
C ASN A 428 -31.76 -8.09 32.90
N ARG A 429 -31.67 -9.40 32.68
CA ARG A 429 -32.77 -10.17 32.10
C ARG A 429 -33.82 -10.32 33.18
N GLU A 430 -34.94 -9.62 33.03
CA GLU A 430 -36.17 -9.98 33.72
C GLU A 430 -36.65 -11.33 33.17
N ASP A 431 -36.34 -12.44 33.83
CA ASP A 431 -37.35 -13.49 34.09
C ASP A 431 -36.91 -14.52 35.15
N ASP A 432 -37.85 -14.75 36.07
CA ASP A 432 -38.05 -15.84 37.03
C ASP A 432 -36.87 -16.55 37.73
N GLY A 433 -36.76 -16.26 39.04
CA GLY A 433 -36.70 -17.29 40.07
C GLY A 433 -35.45 -18.16 40.15
N GLY A 434 -34.33 -17.58 40.60
CA GLY A 434 -33.18 -18.34 41.11
C GLY A 434 -32.14 -17.42 41.73
N GLU A 435 -31.75 -17.68 42.98
CA GLU A 435 -30.58 -17.03 43.60
C GLU A 435 -29.34 -17.37 42.76
N ALA A 436 -28.75 -16.35 42.13
CA ALA A 436 -27.46 -16.45 41.48
C ALA A 436 -26.53 -15.42 42.14
N ASP A 437 -25.57 -15.93 42.91
CA ASP A 437 -24.41 -15.17 43.37
C ASP A 437 -23.66 -14.67 42.12
N GLY A 438 -23.82 -13.37 41.82
CA GLY A 438 -23.08 -12.71 40.76
C GLY A 438 -21.72 -12.28 41.27
N ASP A 439 -20.68 -13.05 40.96
CA ASP A 439 -19.31 -12.56 41.03
C ASP A 439 -19.12 -11.51 39.93
N ASP A 440 -18.95 -10.24 40.32
CA ASP A 440 -18.60 -9.16 39.40
C ASP A 440 -17.21 -9.45 38.80
N GLU A 441 -17.16 -9.97 37.57
CA GLU A 441 -15.91 -10.08 36.81
C GLU A 441 -15.46 -8.67 36.39
N VAL A 442 -14.40 -8.17 37.04
CA VAL A 442 -13.73 -6.93 36.63
C VAL A 442 -12.80 -7.26 35.47
N GLU A 443 -13.14 -6.82 34.25
CA GLU A 443 -12.17 -6.80 33.15
C GLU A 443 -11.23 -5.61 33.33
N GLU A 444 -9.94 -5.88 33.58
CA GLU A 444 -8.88 -4.88 33.48
C GLU A 444 -8.71 -4.50 32.00
N ALA A 445 -9.02 -3.25 31.64
CA ALA A 445 -8.75 -2.72 30.31
C ALA A 445 -7.54 -1.77 30.38
N GLU A 446 -6.50 -2.03 29.60
CA GLU A 446 -5.36 -1.12 29.48
C GLU A 446 -5.69 -0.03 28.45
N ALA A 447 -5.68 1.24 28.88
CA ALA A 447 -5.82 2.39 28.00
C ALA A 447 -4.46 3.07 27.85
N SER A 448 -3.97 3.16 26.62
CA SER A 448 -2.71 3.85 26.32
C SER A 448 -3.03 5.26 25.86
N ASN A 449 -2.44 6.27 26.53
CA ASN A 449 -2.61 7.67 26.16
C ASN A 449 -1.24 8.30 25.84
N PRO A 450 -1.10 9.03 24.72
CA PRO A 450 0.13 9.75 24.43
C PRO A 450 0.25 10.95 25.39
N VAL A 451 1.39 11.08 26.07
CA VAL A 451 1.73 12.21 26.92
C VAL A 451 2.92 12.96 26.30
N LEU A 452 2.79 14.28 26.23
CA LEU A 452 3.81 15.17 25.70
C LEU A 452 4.72 15.63 26.83
N ASN A 453 6.01 15.26 26.78
CA ASN A 453 7.01 15.66 27.76
C ASN A 453 7.96 16.70 27.15
N VAL A 454 7.74 17.96 27.51
CA VAL A 454 8.52 19.11 27.04
C VAL A 454 9.97 19.02 27.54
N HIS A 455 10.92 18.68 26.66
CA HIS A 455 12.26 18.26 27.07
C HIS A 455 13.32 19.37 26.99
N LYS A 456 13.22 20.32 26.04
CA LYS A 456 14.23 21.37 25.87
C LYS A 456 13.64 22.71 25.48
N VAL A 457 13.98 23.74 26.25
CA VAL A 457 13.59 25.14 26.00
C VAL A 457 14.54 25.74 24.96
N THR A 458 13.99 26.17 23.82
CA THR A 458 14.67 27.02 22.82
C THR A 458 14.32 28.50 23.09
N PRO A 459 14.89 29.50 22.38
CA PRO A 459 14.68 30.93 22.67
C PRO A 459 13.20 31.33 22.82
N GLU A 460 12.90 32.14 23.84
CA GLU A 460 11.60 32.78 23.99
C GLU A 460 11.53 34.04 23.13
N ALA A 461 10.39 34.26 22.47
CA ALA A 461 10.07 35.48 21.75
C ALA A 461 8.82 36.14 22.34
N ALA A 462 8.67 37.45 22.16
CA ALA A 462 7.47 38.15 22.59
C ALA A 462 7.04 39.20 21.57
N THR A 463 5.74 39.30 21.33
CA THR A 463 5.12 40.34 20.52
C THR A 463 4.28 41.23 21.42
N LYS A 464 4.47 42.55 21.31
CA LYS A 464 3.84 43.53 22.21
C LYS A 464 2.57 44.14 21.64
N GLY A 465 1.63 44.46 22.52
CA GLY A 465 0.47 45.30 22.22
C GLY A 465 -0.49 44.74 21.17
N ILE A 466 -0.74 43.43 21.18
CA ILE A 466 -1.74 42.81 20.31
C ILE A 466 -3.13 43.00 20.91
N THR A 467 -4.10 43.35 20.06
CA THR A 467 -5.50 43.48 20.45
C THR A 467 -6.20 42.12 20.51
N LYS A 468 -7.18 41.98 21.40
CA LYS A 468 -8.16 40.89 21.43
C LYS A 468 -8.81 40.78 20.05
N SER A 469 -8.81 39.58 19.46
CA SER A 469 -9.10 39.27 18.03
C SER A 469 -7.95 39.41 17.02
N GLY A 470 -6.76 39.80 17.46
CA GLY A 470 -5.52 39.71 16.67
C GLY A 470 -5.07 38.26 16.50
N LYS A 471 -4.16 38.03 15.54
CA LYS A 471 -3.54 36.72 15.31
C LYS A 471 -2.04 36.80 15.49
N VAL A 472 -1.46 35.80 16.12
CA VAL A 472 -0.01 35.62 16.23
C VAL A 472 0.38 34.53 15.24
N GLU A 473 1.35 34.84 14.39
CA GLU A 473 1.93 33.90 13.44
C GLU A 473 3.37 33.59 13.84
N VAL A 474 3.69 32.31 13.98
CA VAL A 474 5.03 31.81 14.30
C VAL A 474 5.51 30.99 13.12
N THR A 475 6.56 31.46 12.45
CA THR A 475 7.21 30.73 11.36
C THR A 475 8.47 30.06 11.89
N ILE A 476 8.59 28.75 11.68
CA ILE A 476 9.79 27.98 11.98
C ILE A 476 10.42 27.55 10.66
N ASP A 477 11.66 28.00 10.46
CA ASP A 477 12.50 27.65 9.31
C ASP A 477 13.67 26.78 9.79
N ILE A 478 13.81 25.60 9.20
CA ILE A 478 14.93 24.68 9.45
C ILE A 478 15.68 24.51 8.14
N GLY A 479 16.98 24.83 8.17
CA GLY A 479 17.87 24.82 7.02
C GLY A 479 18.68 23.54 6.89
#